data_AF-A0A284RTL2-F1
#
_entry.id   AF-A0A284RTL2-F1
#
_cell.length_a   1.000
_cell.length_b   1.000
_cell.length_c   1.000
_cell.angle_alpha   90.00
_cell.angle_beta   90.00
_cell.angle_gamma   90.00
#
_symmetry.space_group_name_H-M   'P 1'
#
loop_
_entity.id
_entity.type
_entity.pdbx_description
1 polymer ?
#
loop_
_entity_poly.entity_id
_entity_poly.type
_entity_poly.pdbx_seq_one_letter_code
_entity_poly.pdbx_strand_id
1 'polypeptide(L)'
;MVNPGTFQGSQQEFMADQIEGYIKAVGEGRTTEFIADVIHQYLKRYPLRLEHNVEPSAEHLARIDDYVPDLEIVMPNKDKLSFEEYKKAQMQMVEDCRLLKFRSEVSSEHY
;
A
#
# COMPACT_ATOMS: atom_id res chain seq x y z
N MET A 1 -1.64 -18.26 22.87
CA MET A 1 -1.07 -16.92 22.60
C MET A 1 -1.78 -16.40 21.38
N VAL A 2 -2.71 -15.47 21.57
CA VAL A 2 -3.59 -14.96 20.51
C VAL A 2 -2.74 -14.05 19.64
N ASN A 3 -2.63 -14.35 18.34
CA ASN A 3 -1.92 -13.51 17.39
C ASN A 3 -2.63 -12.14 17.38
N PRO A 4 -1.99 -11.03 17.79
CA PRO A 4 -2.67 -9.76 18.01
C PRO A 4 -3.23 -9.10 16.73
N GLY A 5 -3.14 -9.77 15.58
CA GLY A 5 -3.45 -9.20 14.28
C GLY A 5 -2.34 -8.23 13.85
N THR A 6 -1.97 -8.31 12.59
CA THR A 6 -0.96 -7.42 11.97
C THR A 6 -1.49 -6.01 11.72
N PHE A 7 -2.80 -5.78 11.82
CA PHE A 7 -3.42 -4.47 11.70
C PHE A 7 -3.86 -3.96 13.07
N GLN A 8 -3.40 -2.77 13.45
CA GLN A 8 -3.77 -2.10 14.70
C GLN A 8 -4.22 -0.67 14.42
N GLY A 9 -5.01 -0.10 15.33
CA GLY A 9 -5.48 1.29 15.26
C GLY A 9 -6.20 1.60 13.94
N SER A 10 -5.78 2.68 13.29
CA SER A 10 -6.33 3.19 12.02
C SER A 10 -6.36 2.17 10.88
N GLN A 11 -5.37 1.25 10.82
CA GLN A 11 -5.36 0.19 9.81
C GLN A 11 -6.49 -0.81 10.03
N GLN A 12 -6.76 -1.15 11.29
CA GLN A 12 -7.83 -2.06 11.65
C GLN A 12 -9.20 -1.41 11.39
N GLU A 13 -9.36 -0.13 11.74
CA GLU A 13 -10.57 0.64 11.47
C GLU A 13 -10.85 0.69 9.96
N PHE A 14 -9.83 1.02 9.15
CA PHE A 14 -9.96 1.02 7.69
C PHE A 14 -10.43 -0.32 7.13
N MET A 15 -9.84 -1.44 7.59
CA MET A 15 -10.23 -2.78 7.12
C MET A 15 -11.64 -3.16 7.55
N ALA A 16 -12.05 -2.77 8.75
CA ALA A 16 -13.41 -3.00 9.25
C ALA A 16 -14.46 -2.27 8.38
N ASP A 17 -14.16 -1.04 7.96
CA ASP A 17 -15.05 -0.25 7.09
C ASP A 17 -15.27 -0.89 5.70
N GLN A 18 -14.36 -1.77 5.25
CA GLN A 18 -14.49 -2.45 3.95
C GLN A 18 -15.36 -3.70 3.99
N ILE A 19 -15.75 -4.20 5.18
CA ILE A 19 -16.45 -5.49 5.33
C ILE A 19 -17.78 -5.50 4.56
N GLU A 20 -18.59 -4.45 4.71
CA GLU A 20 -19.89 -4.38 4.01
C GLU A 20 -19.71 -4.30 2.49
N GLY A 21 -18.72 -3.54 2.02
CA GLY A 21 -18.36 -3.45 0.61
C GLY A 21 -17.92 -4.79 0.03
N TYR A 22 -17.12 -5.54 0.78
CA TYR A 22 -16.67 -6.88 0.41
C TYR A 22 -17.85 -7.86 0.27
N ILE A 23 -18.74 -7.89 1.26
CA ILE A 23 -19.93 -8.76 1.23
C ILE A 23 -20.78 -8.48 -0.02
N LYS A 24 -20.97 -7.20 -0.33
CA LYS A 24 -21.69 -6.78 -1.54
C LYS A 24 -20.97 -7.21 -2.82
N ALA A 25 -19.66 -7.01 -2.90
CA ALA A 25 -18.85 -7.40 -4.06
C ALA A 25 -18.89 -8.92 -4.32
N VAL A 26 -18.91 -9.73 -3.26
CA VAL A 26 -19.11 -11.19 -3.36
C VAL A 26 -20.47 -11.50 -3.96
N GLY A 27 -21.54 -10.84 -3.50
CA GLY A 27 -22.89 -11.01 -4.05
C GLY A 27 -23.02 -10.62 -5.52
N GLU A 28 -22.21 -9.67 -5.98
CA GLU A 28 -22.18 -9.17 -7.36
C GLU A 28 -21.15 -9.89 -8.27
N GLY A 29 -20.33 -10.78 -7.71
CA GLY A 29 -19.26 -11.46 -8.45
C GLY A 29 -18.09 -10.55 -8.84
N ARG A 30 -17.89 -9.43 -8.14
CA ARG A 30 -16.83 -8.41 -8.38
C ARG A 30 -15.77 -8.35 -7.28
N THR A 31 -15.53 -9.50 -6.63
CA THR A 31 -14.65 -9.59 -5.46
C THR A 31 -13.22 -9.16 -5.78
N THR A 32 -12.70 -9.56 -6.94
CA THR A 32 -11.30 -9.30 -7.33
C THR A 32 -11.05 -7.81 -7.53
N GLU A 33 -11.98 -7.13 -8.21
CA GLU A 33 -11.92 -5.69 -8.46
C GLU A 33 -12.01 -4.92 -7.14
N PHE A 34 -12.94 -5.31 -6.26
CA PHE A 34 -13.08 -4.68 -4.95
C PHE A 34 -11.82 -4.85 -4.09
N ILE A 35 -11.23 -6.05 -4.06
CA ILE A 35 -9.98 -6.29 -3.33
C ILE A 35 -8.85 -5.40 -3.90
N ALA A 36 -8.74 -5.28 -5.22
CA ALA A 36 -7.72 -4.43 -5.85
C ALA A 36 -7.88 -2.96 -5.45
N ASP A 37 -9.11 -2.44 -5.44
CA ASP A 37 -9.40 -1.08 -5.02
C ASP A 37 -9.02 -0.85 -3.54
N VAL A 38 -9.40 -1.78 -2.65
CA VAL A 38 -9.04 -1.71 -1.22
C VAL A 38 -7.53 -1.75 -1.02
N ILE A 39 -6.80 -2.60 -1.75
CA ILE A 39 -5.33 -2.66 -1.67
C ILE A 39 -4.71 -1.34 -2.13
N HIS A 40 -5.20 -0.74 -3.22
CA HIS A 40 -4.70 0.56 -3.68
C HIS A 40 -4.91 1.66 -2.64
N GLN A 41 -6.13 1.77 -2.09
CA GLN A 41 -6.45 2.75 -1.04
C GLN A 41 -5.60 2.52 0.21
N TYR A 42 -5.43 1.27 0.62
CA TYR A 42 -4.59 0.91 1.76
C TYR A 42 -3.13 1.36 1.55
N LEU A 43 -2.53 1.08 0.39
CA LEU A 43 -1.15 1.45 0.12
C LEU A 43 -0.93 2.96 -0.03
N LYS A 44 -1.96 3.71 -0.45
CA LYS A 44 -1.95 5.18 -0.41
C LYS A 44 -1.90 5.69 1.02
N ARG A 45 -2.79 5.18 1.88
CA ARG A 45 -2.94 5.60 3.29
C ARG A 45 -1.79 5.16 4.19
N TYR A 46 -1.22 4.00 3.93
CA TYR A 46 -0.21 3.35 4.76
C TYR A 46 1.06 3.07 3.95
N PRO A 47 1.96 4.07 3.82
CA PRO A 47 3.11 3.99 2.93
C PRO A 47 4.01 2.79 3.22
N LEU A 48 4.59 2.24 2.16
CA LEU A 48 5.49 1.08 2.25
C LEU A 48 6.73 1.35 3.12
N ARG A 49 7.18 2.62 3.14
CA ARG A 49 8.38 3.06 3.85
C ARG A 49 8.14 3.28 5.34
N LEU A 50 6.89 3.27 5.78
CA LEU A 50 6.57 3.34 7.19
C LEU A 50 6.81 1.97 7.83
N GLU A 51 7.43 1.96 9.00
CA GLU A 51 7.66 0.72 9.75
C GLU A 51 6.33 0.04 10.12
N HIS A 52 6.35 -1.29 10.22
CA HIS A 52 5.14 -2.10 10.39
C HIS A 52 4.30 -1.74 11.63
N ASN A 53 4.94 -1.21 12.67
CA ASN A 53 4.32 -0.89 13.96
C ASN A 53 4.08 0.61 14.17
N VAL A 54 4.25 1.42 13.13
CA VAL A 54 4.11 2.88 13.21
C VAL A 54 2.91 3.29 12.39
N GLU A 55 1.98 4.00 13.03
CA GLU A 55 0.84 4.58 12.33
C GLU A 55 1.25 5.83 11.55
N PRO A 56 0.68 6.06 10.35
CA PRO A 56 0.85 7.33 9.67
C PRO A 56 0.25 8.45 10.51
N SER A 57 0.79 9.66 10.40
CA SER A 57 0.23 10.79 11.14
C SER A 57 -1.20 11.08 10.68
N ALA A 58 -2.04 11.57 11.60
CA ALA A 58 -3.41 11.97 11.27
C ALA A 58 -3.45 13.05 10.17
N GLU A 59 -2.46 13.95 10.13
CA GLU A 59 -2.31 14.93 9.05
C GLU A 59 -2.01 14.28 7.69
N HIS A 60 -1.27 13.17 7.65
CA HIS A 60 -1.02 12.43 6.43
C HIS A 60 -2.31 11.78 5.94
N LEU A 61 -3.02 11.07 6.81
CA LEU A 61 -4.29 10.41 6.48
C LEU A 61 -5.35 11.41 5.98
N ALA A 62 -5.45 12.59 6.59
CA ALA A 62 -6.41 13.63 6.17
C ALA A 62 -6.11 14.26 4.80
N ARG A 63 -4.88 14.13 4.29
CA ARG A 63 -4.48 14.67 2.97
C ARG A 63 -4.65 13.67 1.83
N ILE A 64 -4.96 12.42 2.14
CA ILE A 64 -5.04 11.35 1.14
C ILE A 64 -6.45 11.30 0.59
N ASP A 65 -6.54 11.50 -0.73
CA ASP A 65 -7.77 11.29 -1.47
C ASP A 65 -7.68 9.96 -2.22
N ASP A 66 -8.48 9.00 -1.76
CA ASP A 66 -8.54 7.66 -2.33
C ASP A 66 -9.07 7.63 -3.76
N TYR A 67 -9.84 8.65 -4.16
CA TYR A 67 -10.50 8.71 -5.46
C TYR A 67 -9.64 9.38 -6.55
N VAL A 68 -8.51 9.97 -6.18
CA VAL A 68 -7.58 10.54 -7.17
C VAL A 68 -6.86 9.40 -7.89
N PRO A 69 -6.78 9.41 -9.24
CA PRO A 69 -6.02 8.43 -9.99
C PRO A 69 -4.56 8.38 -9.53
N ASP A 70 -4.01 7.18 -9.40
CA ASP A 70 -2.59 7.02 -9.12
C ASP A 70 -1.74 7.59 -10.25
N LEU A 71 -0.67 8.29 -9.88
CA LEU A 71 0.31 8.76 -10.85
C LEU A 71 1.02 7.55 -11.46
N GLU A 72 1.15 7.55 -12.79
CA GLU A 72 1.89 6.51 -13.49
C GLU A 72 3.36 6.48 -13.00
N ILE A 73 3.84 5.30 -12.62
CA ILE A 73 5.23 5.12 -12.22
C ILE A 73 6.10 5.23 -13.47
N VAL A 74 6.65 6.42 -13.70
CA VAL A 74 7.56 6.66 -14.83
C VAL A 74 8.94 6.11 -14.49
N MET A 75 9.46 5.19 -15.31
CA MET A 75 10.83 4.72 -15.15
C MET A 75 11.80 5.91 -15.21
N PRO A 76 12.85 5.95 -14.36
CA PRO A 76 13.86 6.99 -14.42
C PRO A 76 14.38 7.12 -15.84
N ASN A 77 14.36 8.34 -16.39
CA ASN A 77 14.81 8.59 -17.76
C ASN A 77 16.25 9.10 -17.74
N LYS A 78 17.17 8.34 -18.37
CA LYS A 78 18.60 8.66 -18.44
C LYS A 78 18.90 9.95 -19.19
N ASP A 79 18.05 10.33 -20.14
CA ASP A 79 18.25 11.49 -21.01
C ASP A 79 17.69 12.79 -20.41
N LYS A 80 16.84 12.68 -19.38
CA LYS A 80 16.20 13.82 -18.71
C LYS A 80 16.79 14.14 -17.34
N LEU A 81 17.43 13.17 -16.69
CA LEU A 81 18.01 13.30 -15.36
C LEU A 81 19.53 13.39 -15.45
N SER A 82 20.15 14.14 -14.53
CA SER A 82 21.60 14.05 -14.35
C SER A 82 21.98 12.63 -13.91
N PHE A 83 23.25 12.26 -14.11
CA PHE A 83 23.76 10.94 -13.72
C PHE A 83 23.49 10.61 -12.24
N GLU A 84 23.66 11.58 -11.35
CA GLU A 84 23.43 11.40 -9.91
C GLU A 84 21.94 11.22 -9.58
N GLU A 85 21.06 12.03 -10.19
CA GLU A 85 19.61 11.94 -10.00
C GLU A 85 19.04 10.64 -10.57
N TYR A 86 19.53 10.23 -11.73
CA TYR A 86 19.16 8.96 -12.35
C TYR A 86 19.55 7.79 -11.45
N LYS A 87 20.79 7.78 -10.94
CA LYS A 87 21.28 6.72 -10.05
C LYS A 87 20.45 6.67 -8.76
N LYS A 88 20.12 7.83 -8.17
CA LYS A 88 19.30 7.92 -6.97
C LYS A 88 17.88 7.38 -7.21
N ALA A 89 17.23 7.79 -8.30
CA ALA A 89 15.88 7.33 -8.64
C ALA A 89 15.85 5.81 -8.92
N GLN A 90 16.87 5.26 -9.58
CA GLN A 90 17.00 3.83 -9.81
C GLN A 90 17.16 3.04 -8.51
N MET A 91 18.06 3.47 -7.61
CA MET A 91 18.23 2.83 -6.30
C MET A 91 16.93 2.87 -5.49
N GLN A 92 16.22 4.00 -5.54
CA GLN A 92 14.98 4.17 -4.82
C GLN A 92 13.88 3.21 -5.29
N MET A 93 13.75 3.04 -6.61
CA MET A 93 12.81 2.07 -7.21
C MET A 93 13.15 0.62 -6.86
N VAL A 94 14.44 0.26 -6.83
CA VAL A 94 14.91 -1.08 -6.43
C VAL A 94 14.57 -1.38 -4.98
N GLU A 95 14.79 -0.43 -4.07
CA GLU A 95 14.45 -0.58 -2.65
C GLU A 95 12.93 -0.71 -2.44
N ASP A 96 12.12 0.09 -3.15
CA ASP A 96 10.65 -0.03 -3.07
C ASP A 96 10.17 -1.42 -3.55
N CYS A 97 10.73 -1.93 -4.66
CA CYS A 97 10.43 -3.28 -5.14
C CYS A 97 10.87 -4.37 -4.14
N ARG A 98 12.02 -4.19 -3.48
CA ARG A 98 12.51 -5.13 -2.47
C ARG A 98 11.59 -5.15 -1.24
N LEU A 99 11.15 -3.98 -0.79
CA LEU A 99 10.28 -3.83 0.36
C LEU A 99 8.89 -4.43 0.11
N LEU A 100 8.37 -4.29 -1.11
CA LEU A 100 7.14 -4.97 -1.56
C LEU A 100 7.26 -6.48 -1.47
N LYS A 101 8.35 -7.06 -2.00
CA LYS A 101 8.60 -8.50 -1.94
C LYS A 101 8.69 -9.00 -0.50
N PHE A 102 9.46 -8.31 0.34
CA PHE A 102 9.58 -8.65 1.76
C PHE A 102 8.21 -8.63 2.47
N ARG A 103 7.37 -7.61 2.22
CA ARG A 103 6.02 -7.53 2.78
C ARG A 103 5.12 -8.69 2.32
N SER A 104 5.22 -9.11 1.06
CA SER A 104 4.48 -10.27 0.56
C SER A 104 4.96 -11.60 1.17
N GLU A 105 6.27 -11.76 1.34
CA GLU A 105 6.89 -13.00 1.83
C GLU A 105 6.66 -13.19 3.33
N VAL A 106 6.85 -12.15 4.16
CA VAL A 106 6.57 -12.19 5.60
C VAL A 106 5.09 -12.48 5.88
N SER A 107 4.19 -11.99 5.03
CA SER A 107 2.75 -12.31 5.13
C SER A 107 2.44 -13.76 4.72
N SER A 108 3.30 -14.40 3.91
CA SER A 108 3.10 -15.76 3.39
C SER A 108 3.74 -16.87 4.24
N GLU A 109 4.81 -16.58 4.99
CA GLU A 109 5.50 -17.57 5.85
C GLU A 109 4.72 -17.95 7.12
N HIS A 110 3.55 -17.34 7.36
CA HIS A 110 2.74 -17.56 8.56
C HIS A 110 1.38 -18.24 8.28
N TYR A 111 1.24 -18.91 7.13
CA TYR A 111 0.11 -19.79 6.79
C TYR A 111 0.52 -21.26 6.72
#